data_AF-A0A7V5CCS9-F1
#
_entry.id   AF-A0A7V5CCS9-F1
#
_cell.length_a   1.000
_cell.length_b   1.000
_cell.length_c   1.000
_cell.angle_alpha   90.00
_cell.angle_beta   90.00
_cell.angle_gamma   90.00
#
_symmetry.space_group_name_H-M   'P 1'
#
loop_
_entity.id
_entity.type
_entity.pdbx_description
1 polymer ?
#
loop_
_entity_poly.entity_id
_entity_poly.type
_entity_poly.pdbx_seq_one_letter_code
_entity_poly.pdbx_strand_id
1 'polypeptide(L)' 'TNTRGQVAKVRADGTLIAGEAKGSIHQVGAALEHAPSCNGWTYWNFKRDGKMVSIDVLRQQIRAEMT' A
#
# COMPACT_ATOMS: atom_id res chain seq x y z
N THR A 1 -4.39 -2.86 3.72
CA THR A 1 -5.81 -2.49 3.51
C THR A 1 -5.90 -1.04 3.09
N ASN A 2 -6.81 -0.68 2.18
CA ASN A 2 -7.07 0.71 1.80
C ASN A 2 -8.14 1.36 2.71
N THR A 3 -8.51 2.62 2.43
CA THR A 3 -9.55 3.37 3.18
C THR A 3 -10.95 2.79 3.06
N ARG A 4 -11.21 1.96 2.04
CA ARG A 4 -12.49 1.26 1.81
C ARG A 4 -12.52 -0.16 2.37
N GLY A 5 -11.51 -0.58 3.12
CA GLY A 5 -11.44 -1.92 3.70
C GLY A 5 -10.98 -3.03 2.75
N GLN A 6 -10.60 -2.72 1.50
CA GLN A 6 -10.06 -3.71 0.56
C GLN A 6 -8.64 -4.10 0.99
N VAL A 7 -8.36 -5.41 0.95
CA VAL A 7 -7.08 -5.98 1.41
C VAL A 7 -6.23 -6.38 0.21
N ALA A 8 -4.91 -6.15 0.32
CA ALA A 8 -3.92 -6.66 -0.62
C ALA A 8 -2.89 -7.51 0.14
N LYS A 9 -2.35 -8.52 -0.54
CA LYS A 9 -1.24 -9.34 -0.04
C LYS A 9 0.07 -8.84 -0.63
N VAL A 10 1.09 -8.66 0.20
CA VAL A 10 2.45 -8.30 -0.22
C VAL A 10 3.18 -9.55 -0.68
N ARG A 11 3.87 -9.47 -1.82
CA ARG A 11 4.75 -10.51 -2.35
C ARG A 11 6.20 -10.23 -1.98
N ALA A 12 7.05 -11.26 -2.03
CA ALA A 12 8.47 -11.15 -1.69
C ALA A 12 9.25 -10.17 -2.60
N ASP A 13 8.76 -9.94 -3.83
CA ASP A 13 9.32 -8.98 -4.78
C ASP A 13 8.83 -7.54 -4.56
N GLY A 14 8.06 -7.28 -3.51
CA GLY A 14 7.49 -5.96 -3.20
C GLY A 14 6.22 -5.61 -3.97
N THR A 15 5.73 -6.48 -4.85
CA THR A 15 4.44 -6.28 -5.53
C THR A 15 3.25 -6.67 -4.64
N LEU A 16 2.07 -6.17 -4.98
CA LEU A 16 0.80 -6.49 -4.34
C LEU A 16 -0.07 -7.39 -5.22
N ILE A 17 -0.92 -8.21 -4.58
CA ILE A 17 -2.09 -8.85 -5.19
C ILE A 17 -3.35 -8.48 -4.40
N ALA A 18 -4.41 -8.08 -5.10
CA ALA A 18 -5.76 -7.87 -4.54
C ALA A 18 -6.83 -8.26 -5.58
N GLY A 19 -7.54 -9.37 -5.34
CA GLY A 19 -8.42 -9.96 -6.36
C GLY A 19 -7.62 -10.30 -7.63
N GLU A 20 -8.10 -9.85 -8.79
CA GLU A 20 -7.43 -10.01 -10.09
C GLU A 20 -6.31 -8.98 -10.33
N ALA A 21 -6.19 -7.94 -9.49
CA ALA A 21 -5.16 -6.92 -9.65
C ALA A 21 -3.82 -7.40 -9.08
N LYS A 22 -2.75 -7.31 -9.89
CA LYS A 22 -1.37 -7.57 -9.50
C LYS A 22 -0.45 -6.48 -10.04
N GLY A 23 0.46 -5.96 -9.20
CA GLY A 23 1.43 -4.96 -9.62
C GLY A 23 2.04 -4.20 -8.45
N SER A 24 2.66 -3.05 -8.73
CA SER A 24 3.15 -2.15 -7.69
C SER A 24 2.02 -1.62 -6.79
N ILE A 25 2.39 -1.03 -5.64
CA ILE A 25 1.44 -0.38 -4.71
C ILE A 25 0.56 0.68 -5.41
N HIS A 26 1.08 1.32 -6.46
CA HIS A 26 0.39 2.33 -7.26
C HIS A 26 -0.58 1.70 -8.26
N GLN A 27 -0.12 0.71 -9.02
CA GLN A 27 -0.93 0.05 -10.04
C GLN A 27 -2.12 -0.69 -9.41
N VAL A 28 -1.90 -1.41 -8.32
CA VAL A 28 -2.99 -2.12 -7.62
C VAL A 28 -3.96 -1.13 -6.98
N GLY A 29 -3.47 -0.04 -6.40
CA GLY A 29 -4.35 1.02 -5.87
C GLY A 29 -5.21 1.66 -6.96
N ALA A 30 -4.61 2.02 -8.10
CA ALA A 30 -5.30 2.60 -9.24
C ALA A 30 -6.37 1.65 -9.82
N ALA A 31 -6.04 0.36 -9.95
CA ALA A 31 -6.96 -0.67 -10.43
C ALA A 31 -8.19 -0.82 -9.52
N LEU A 32 -8.00 -0.83 -8.19
CA LEU A 32 -9.11 -0.93 -7.24
C LEU A 32 -9.98 0.32 -7.20
N GLU A 33 -9.39 1.50 -7.41
CA GLU A 33 -10.10 2.78 -7.49
C GLU A 33 -10.78 3.04 -8.83
N HIS A 34 -10.51 2.22 -9.85
CA HIS A 34 -10.89 2.49 -11.25
C HIS A 34 -10.41 3.90 -11.69
N ALA A 35 -9.21 4.28 -11.25
CA ALA A 35 -8.61 5.57 -11.47
C ALA A 35 -7.36 5.45 -12.38
N PRO A 36 -6.99 6.52 -13.11
CA PRO A 36 -5.79 6.49 -13.96
C PRO A 36 -4.48 6.40 -13.16
N SER A 37 -4.48 6.81 -11.89
CA SER A 37 -3.30 6.79 -11.02
C SER A 37 -3.70 6.67 -9.55
N CYS A 38 -2.72 6.32 -8.71
CA CYS A 38 -2.88 6.23 -7.26
C CYS A 38 -1.53 6.48 -6.58
N ASN A 39 -1.50 7.28 -5.51
CA ASN A 39 -0.36 7.33 -4.61
C ASN A 39 -0.44 6.19 -3.59
N GLY A 40 0.19 5.05 -3.92
CA GLY A 40 0.15 3.84 -3.10
C GLY A 40 0.68 4.04 -1.68
N TRP A 41 1.61 4.97 -1.45
CA TRP A 41 2.21 5.21 -0.13
C TRP A 41 1.18 5.69 0.89
N THR A 42 0.32 6.62 0.50
CA THR A 42 -0.72 7.19 1.38
C THR A 42 -2.04 6.43 1.29
N TYR A 43 -2.20 5.60 0.26
CA TYR A 43 -3.42 4.83 0.02
C TYR A 43 -3.49 3.56 0.87
N TRP A 44 -2.37 2.85 0.98
CA TRP A 44 -2.29 1.59 1.69
C TRP A 44 -1.95 1.81 3.16
N ASN A 45 -2.67 1.07 4.01
CA ASN A 45 -2.43 1.01 5.44
C ASN A 45 -2.14 -0.42 5.88
N PHE A 46 -1.31 -0.58 6.91
CA PHE A 46 -1.10 -1.83 7.64
C PHE A 46 -1.66 -1.70 9.06
N LYS A 47 -1.91 -2.83 9.72
CA LYS A 47 -2.40 -2.83 11.11
C LYS A 47 -1.21 -2.87 12.07
N ARG A 48 -1.15 -1.93 13.00
CA ARG A 48 -0.17 -1.86 14.09
C ARG A 48 -0.89 -1.46 15.38
N ASP A 49 -0.73 -2.24 16.44
CA ASP A 49 -1.33 -1.98 17.75
C ASP A 49 -2.84 -1.67 17.68
N GLY A 50 -3.56 -2.46 16.87
CA GLY A 50 -5.00 -2.30 16.66
C GLY A 50 -5.41 -1.18 15.70
N LYS A 51 -4.50 -0.29 15.29
CA LYS A 51 -4.77 0.87 14.43
C LYS A 51 -4.31 0.64 12.99
N MET A 52 -4.99 1.28 12.05
CA MET A 52 -4.55 1.35 10.65
C MET A 52 -3.54 2.49 10.50
N VAL A 53 -2.36 2.18 9.99
CA VAL A 53 -1.25 3.12 9.81
C VAL A 53 -0.81 3.11 8.35
N SER A 54 -0.59 4.29 7.77
CA SER A 54 -0.12 4.45 6.39
C SER A 54 1.24 3.77 6.20
N ILE A 55 1.42 3.07 5.08
CA ILE A 55 2.74 2.48 4.74
C ILE A 55 3.79 3.55 4.46
N ASP A 56 3.38 4.81 4.20
CA ASP A 56 4.31 5.93 4.04
C ASP A 56 5.16 6.16 5.29
N VAL A 57 4.65 5.84 6.48
CA VAL A 57 5.41 5.95 7.75
C VAL A 57 6.65 5.05 7.72
N LEU A 58 6.54 3.85 7.14
CA LEU A 58 7.67 2.92 7.03
C LEU A 58 8.73 3.48 6.07
N ARG A 59 8.32 4.10 4.97
CA ARG A 59 9.22 4.77 4.03
C ARG A 59 9.96 5.93 4.70
N GLN A 60 9.27 6.71 5.52
CA GLN A 60 9.86 7.83 6.25
C GLN A 60 10.88 7.35 7.30
N GLN A 61 10.59 6.26 8.02
CA GLN A 61 11.52 5.64 8.97
C GLN A 61 12.84 5.23 8.30
N ILE A 62 12.76 4.47 7.21
CA ILE A 62 13.94 4.05 6.44
C ILE A 62 14.75 5.27 5.96
N ARG A 63 14.09 6.32 5.48
CA ARG A 63 14.77 7.55 5.03
C ARG A 63 15.50 8.27 6.17
N ALA A 64 14.91 8.30 7.36
CA ALA A 64 15.54 8.89 8.54
C ALA A 64 16.76 8.10 9.01
N GLU A 65 16.73 6.77 8.87
CA GLU A 65 17.85 5.87 9.19
C GLU A 65 18.98 5.90 8.15
N MET A 66 18.73 6.43 6.95
CA MET A 66 19.71 6.60 5.86
C MET A 66 20.47 7.93 5.92
N THR A 67 20.25 8.75 6.95
CA THR A 67 20.95 10.01 7.21
C THR A 67 21.97 9.82 8.33
#